data_AF-A0A2N1IEP9-F1
#
_entry.id   AF-A0A2N1IEP9-F1
#
_cell.length_a   1.000
_cell.length_b   1.000
_cell.length_c   1.000
_cell.angle_alpha   90.00
_cell.angle_beta   90.00
_cell.angle_gamma   90.00
#
_symmetry.space_group_name_H-M   'P 1'
#
loop_
_entity.id
_entity.type
_entity.pdbx_description
1 polymer ?
#
loop_
_entity_poly.entity_id
_entity_poly.type
_entity_poly.pdbx_seq_one_letter_code
_entity_poly.pdbx_strand_id
1 'polypeptide(L)'
;MMVIKFFTFFTILLLSINALAMPKITVKNQRNIKGLAEIQVSNATMENLICYVAIDGHKILFRLKAIESSKWFTATDIRFNHTNFSVWCDYLKLYPKYQEH
;
A
#
# COMPACT_ATOMS: atom_id res chain seq x y z
N MET A 1 -30.68 9.74 -36.07
CA MET A 1 -30.88 8.98 -34.81
C MET A 1 -29.69 8.08 -34.46
N MET A 2 -29.15 7.27 -35.39
CA MET A 2 -28.07 6.29 -35.11
C MET A 2 -26.71 6.92 -34.78
N VAL A 3 -26.32 7.98 -35.50
CA VAL A 3 -25.02 8.66 -35.33
C VAL A 3 -24.89 9.32 -33.95
N ILE A 4 -25.98 9.94 -33.47
CA ILE A 4 -26.03 10.57 -32.14
C ILE A 4 -25.84 9.50 -31.06
N LYS A 5 -26.52 8.35 -31.18
CA LYS A 5 -26.37 7.22 -30.25
C LYS A 5 -24.93 6.71 -30.20
N PHE A 6 -24.31 6.57 -31.36
CA PHE A 6 -22.91 6.15 -31.49
C PHE A 6 -21.96 7.16 -30.82
N PHE A 7 -22.20 8.46 -31.02
CA PHE A 7 -21.41 9.53 -30.42
C PHE A 7 -21.56 9.56 -28.89
N THR A 8 -22.77 9.45 -28.37
CA THR A 8 -23.01 9.35 -26.91
C THR A 8 -22.36 8.12 -26.30
N PHE A 9 -22.44 6.96 -26.97
CA PHE A 9 -21.78 5.74 -26.49
C PHE A 9 -20.27 5.90 -26.40
N PHE A 10 -19.66 6.52 -27.43
CA PHE A 10 -18.23 6.78 -27.46
C PHE A 10 -17.79 7.75 -26.36
N THR A 11 -18.62 8.75 -26.05
CA THR A 11 -18.31 9.75 -25.01
C THR A 11 -18.38 9.11 -23.60
N ILE A 12 -19.35 8.23 -23.36
CA ILE A 12 -19.49 7.50 -22.09
C ILE A 12 -18.33 6.52 -21.89
N LEU A 13 -17.89 5.84 -22.95
CA LEU A 13 -16.76 4.90 -22.91
C LEU A 13 -15.43 5.59 -22.57
N LEU A 14 -15.23 6.83 -23.02
CA LEU A 14 -14.00 7.59 -22.72
C LEU A 14 -13.94 8.08 -21.26
N LEU A 15 -15.08 8.27 -20.62
CA LEU A 15 -15.17 8.76 -19.23
C LEU A 15 -15.11 7.63 -18.18
N SER A 16 -15.16 6.36 -18.58
CA SER A 16 -15.30 5.24 -17.64
C SER A 16 -14.00 4.80 -16.93
N ILE A 17 -12.85 5.42 -17.21
CA ILE A 17 -11.55 4.96 -16.66
C ILE A 17 -11.01 5.89 -15.56
N ASN A 18 -11.57 5.78 -14.36
CA ASN A 18 -10.88 6.24 -13.15
C ASN A 18 -10.28 5.02 -12.44
N ALA A 19 -9.02 4.69 -12.72
CA ALA A 19 -8.29 3.65 -12.00
C ALA A 19 -7.49 4.30 -10.87
N LEU A 20 -7.88 4.05 -9.62
CA LEU A 20 -7.04 4.35 -8.46
C LEU A 20 -5.91 3.32 -8.43
N ALA A 21 -4.71 3.75 -8.87
CA ALA A 21 -3.53 2.92 -8.82
C ALA A 21 -3.01 2.82 -7.38
N MET A 22 -2.52 1.64 -7.00
CA MET A 22 -1.83 1.44 -5.73
C MET A 22 -0.57 2.33 -5.68
N PRO A 23 -0.25 2.98 -4.54
CA PRO A 23 0.93 3.81 -4.43
C PRO A 23 2.21 3.01 -4.66
N LYS A 24 3.22 3.67 -5.24
CA LYS A 24 4.53 3.06 -5.49
C LYS A 24 5.29 2.86 -4.18
N ILE A 25 5.31 1.61 -3.71
CA ILE A 25 6.07 1.20 -2.53
C ILE A 25 7.11 0.15 -2.89
N THR A 26 8.15 0.04 -2.08
CA THR A 26 9.09 -1.09 -2.13
C THR A 26 9.13 -1.77 -0.75
N VAL A 27 9.24 -3.10 -0.75
CA VAL A 27 9.32 -3.88 0.48
C VAL A 27 10.68 -4.57 0.49
N LYS A 28 11.52 -4.18 1.44
CA LYS A 28 12.76 -4.90 1.75
C LYS A 28 12.46 -6.00 2.74
N ASN A 29 13.05 -7.17 2.56
CA ASN A 29 12.96 -8.29 3.48
C ASN A 29 14.36 -8.81 3.81
N GLN A 30 14.54 -9.25 5.06
CA GLN A 30 15.78 -9.88 5.52
C GLN A 30 15.52 -10.75 6.76
N ARG A 31 16.57 -11.38 7.28
CA ARG A 31 16.60 -11.90 8.65
C ARG A 31 17.55 -11.06 9.48
N ASN A 32 17.16 -10.75 10.71
CA ASN A 32 18.04 -10.05 11.64
C ASN A 32 19.07 -10.98 12.29
N ILE A 33 19.88 -10.43 13.20
CA ILE A 33 20.92 -11.17 13.94
C ILE A 33 20.39 -12.32 14.80
N LYS A 34 19.09 -12.32 15.13
CA LYS A 34 18.42 -13.40 15.89
C LYS A 34 17.81 -14.45 14.95
N GLY A 35 18.00 -14.31 13.64
CA GLY A 35 17.40 -15.16 12.63
C GLY A 35 15.90 -14.92 12.44
N LEU A 36 15.30 -13.88 13.02
CA LEU A 36 13.89 -13.56 12.82
C LEU A 36 13.69 -12.84 11.48
N ALA A 37 12.64 -13.21 10.74
CA ALA A 37 12.29 -12.51 9.51
C ALA A 37 11.79 -11.10 9.84
N GLU A 38 12.21 -10.12 9.05
CA GLU A 38 11.76 -8.74 9.18
C GLU A 38 11.62 -8.06 7.81
N ILE A 39 10.71 -7.09 7.76
CA ILE A 39 10.47 -6.29 6.56
C ILE A 39 10.52 -4.79 6.86
N GLN A 40 10.85 -4.01 5.84
CA GLN A 40 10.76 -2.55 5.84
C GLN A 40 10.03 -2.10 4.59
N VAL A 41 9.06 -1.20 4.76
CA VAL A 41 8.28 -0.64 3.65
C VAL A 41 8.78 0.77 3.36
N SER A 42 9.13 1.04 2.12
CA SER A 42 9.58 2.35 1.66
C SER A 42 8.56 2.96 0.70
N ASN A 43 8.25 4.24 0.90
CA ASN A 43 7.37 5.02 0.03
C ASN A 43 8.21 5.72 -1.02
N ALA A 44 7.97 5.45 -2.30
CA ALA A 44 8.64 6.11 -3.42
C ALA A 44 7.80 7.23 -4.05
N THR A 45 6.71 7.63 -3.39
CA THR A 45 5.82 8.71 -3.82
C THR A 45 6.06 9.99 -3.01
N MET A 46 5.63 11.12 -3.56
CA MET A 46 5.62 12.43 -2.89
C MET A 46 4.43 12.61 -1.93
N GLU A 47 3.62 11.58 -1.75
CA GLU A 47 2.38 11.63 -0.98
C GLU A 47 2.54 10.83 0.32
N ASN A 48 1.89 11.28 1.39
CA ASN A 48 1.82 10.48 2.61
C ASN A 48 0.86 9.31 2.41
N LEU A 49 1.26 8.13 2.91
CA LEU A 49 0.50 6.90 2.79
C LEU A 49 0.00 6.45 4.15
N ILE A 50 -1.13 5.75 4.14
CA ILE A 50 -1.55 4.88 5.24
C ILE A 50 -1.21 3.45 4.85
N CYS A 51 -0.50 2.75 5.72
CA CYS A 51 -0.04 1.39 5.47
C CYS A 51 -0.43 0.47 6.62
N TYR A 52 -0.54 -0.82 6.31
CA TYR A 52 -0.45 -1.85 7.32
C TYR A 52 0.55 -2.93 6.92
N VAL A 53 1.15 -3.53 7.94
CA VAL A 53 1.88 -4.80 7.83
C VAL A 53 1.13 -5.82 8.66
N ALA A 54 0.71 -6.91 8.04
CA ALA A 54 0.15 -8.07 8.72
C ALA A 54 1.24 -9.11 8.93
N ILE A 55 1.46 -9.50 10.18
CA ILE A 55 2.41 -10.52 10.61
C ILE A 55 1.91 -11.11 11.94
N ASP A 56 2.26 -12.36 12.24
CA ASP A 56 1.90 -13.02 13.51
C ASP A 56 0.41 -12.93 13.88
N GLY A 57 -0.47 -13.03 12.86
CA GLY A 57 -1.92 -12.99 13.06
C GLY A 57 -2.52 -11.61 13.36
N HIS A 58 -1.75 -10.52 13.36
CA HIS A 58 -2.25 -9.17 13.63
C HIS A 58 -1.84 -8.17 12.53
N LYS A 59 -2.58 -7.06 12.43
CA LYS A 59 -2.30 -5.96 11.49
C LYS A 59 -1.77 -4.75 12.24
N ILE A 60 -0.56 -4.32 11.90
CA ILE A 60 0.07 -3.12 12.45
C ILE A 60 -0.16 -1.97 11.47
N LEU A 61 -1.05 -1.04 11.83
CA LEU A 61 -1.35 0.16 11.04
C LEU A 61 -0.34 1.28 11.35
N PHE A 62 0.13 1.99 10.33
CA PHE A 62 1.05 3.12 10.49
C PHE A 62 0.97 4.08 9.31
N ARG A 63 1.36 5.35 9.54
CA ARG A 63 1.56 6.34 8.49
C ARG A 63 2.98 6.24 7.95
N LEU A 64 3.12 6.37 6.64
CA LEU A 64 4.41 6.38 5.96
C LEU A 64 4.52 7.67 5.18
N LYS A 65 5.44 8.55 5.57
CA LYS A 65 5.58 9.85 4.91
C LYS A 65 6.14 9.71 3.50
N ALA A 66 5.98 10.77 2.72
CA ALA A 66 6.58 10.90 1.39
C ALA A 66 8.09 10.62 1.43
N ILE A 67 8.59 9.81 0.48
CA ILE A 67 10.01 9.47 0.34
C ILE A 67 10.67 8.95 1.65
N GLU A 68 9.91 8.31 2.53
CA GLU A 68 10.43 7.72 3.77
C GLU A 68 10.34 6.20 3.80
N SER A 69 11.11 5.60 4.71
CA SER A 69 11.03 4.16 5.03
C SER A 69 10.49 3.96 6.43
N SER A 70 9.69 2.91 6.60
CA SER A 70 9.16 2.53 7.90
C SER A 70 10.27 2.04 8.84
N LYS A 71 9.94 1.89 10.12
CA LYS A 71 10.71 0.99 11.00
C LYS A 71 10.68 -0.45 10.45
N TRP A 72 11.61 -1.28 10.91
CA TRP A 72 11.55 -2.72 10.66
C TRP A 72 10.38 -3.34 11.44
N PHE A 73 9.61 -4.16 10.75
CA PHE A 73 8.58 -5.02 11.35
C PHE A 73 9.12 -6.43 11.40
N THR A 74 9.38 -6.92 12.60
CA THR A 74 10.01 -8.21 12.86
C THR A 74 8.96 -9.22 13.32
N ALA A 75 9.02 -10.43 12.79
CA ALA A 75 8.19 -11.54 13.24
C ALA A 75 8.62 -12.03 14.63
N THR A 76 7.69 -12.60 15.37
CA THR A 76 7.95 -13.14 16.73
C THR A 76 8.57 -14.53 16.72
N ASP A 77 8.44 -15.28 15.63
CA ASP A 77 8.92 -16.67 15.52
C ASP A 77 9.88 -16.85 14.33
N ILE A 78 10.96 -17.61 14.55
CA ILE A 78 12.00 -17.89 13.55
C ILE A 78 11.49 -18.67 12.34
N ARG A 79 10.39 -19.41 12.51
CA ARG A 79 9.75 -20.23 11.47
C ARG A 79 9.11 -19.36 10.38
N PHE A 80 8.77 -18.11 10.70
CA PHE A 80 8.27 -17.18 9.71
C PHE A 80 9.36 -16.74 8.73
N ASN A 81 8.91 -16.37 7.53
CA ASN A 81 9.72 -15.85 6.45
C ASN A 81 8.99 -14.69 5.75
N HIS A 82 9.59 -14.13 4.69
CA HIS A 82 9.06 -12.97 3.98
C HIS A 82 7.65 -13.18 3.37
N THR A 83 7.25 -14.41 3.04
CA THR A 83 5.92 -14.71 2.48
C THR A 83 4.83 -14.71 3.55
N ASN A 84 5.18 -14.76 4.83
CA ASN A 84 4.22 -14.67 5.93
C ASN A 84 3.78 -13.22 6.21
N PHE A 85 4.48 -12.24 5.63
CA PHE A 85 4.10 -10.85 5.72
C PHE A 85 3.10 -10.49 4.62
N SER A 86 2.07 -9.73 4.98
CA SER A 86 1.22 -9.03 3.99
C SER A 86 1.36 -7.53 4.18
N VAL A 87 1.68 -6.83 3.10
CA VAL A 87 1.83 -5.38 3.10
C VAL A 87 0.76 -4.76 2.24
N TRP A 88 0.16 -3.69 2.74
CA TRP A 88 -0.78 -2.88 1.96
C TRP A 88 -0.57 -1.42 2.32
N CYS A 89 -0.63 -0.56 1.31
CA CYS A 89 -0.55 0.88 1.46
C CYS A 89 -1.54 1.54 0.51
N ASP A 90 -2.05 2.69 0.90
CA ASP A 90 -2.90 3.54 0.09
C ASP A 90 -2.67 5.01 0.44
N TYR A 91 -3.14 5.92 -0.40
CA TYR A 91 -2.96 7.35 -0.20
C TYR A 91 -3.71 7.83 1.05
N LEU A 92 -3.01 8.49 1.97
CA LEU A 92 -3.58 8.95 3.24
C LEU A 92 -4.80 9.87 3.03
N LYS A 93 -4.78 10.69 1.96
CA LYS A 93 -5.87 11.60 1.60
C LYS A 93 -7.22 10.91 1.34
N LEU A 94 -7.22 9.61 1.04
CA LEU A 94 -8.44 8.83 0.81
C LEU A 94 -9.08 8.34 2.12
N TYR A 95 -8.42 8.51 3.27
CA TYR A 95 -8.88 8.01 4.57
C TYR A 95 -8.91 9.13 5.63
N PRO A 96 -9.96 9.98 5.65
CA PRO A 96 -10.06 11.11 6.58
C PRO A 96 -9.88 10.74 8.06
N LYS A 97 -10.40 9.57 8.48
CA LYS A 97 -10.24 9.05 9.85
C LYS A 97 -8.79 8.89 10.31
N TYR A 98 -7.84 8.87 9.37
CA TYR A 98 -6.41 8.71 9.64
C TYR A 98 -5.62 9.96 9.29
N GLN A 99 -6.23 11.15 9.21
CA GLN A 99 -5.52 12.39 8.92
C GLN A 99 -5.00 13.08 10.20
N GLU A 100 -5.73 13.01 11.33
CA GLU A 100 -5.49 13.89 12.50
C GLU A 100 -4.74 13.25 13.69
N HIS A 101 -3.60 12.58 13.45
CA HIS A 101 -2.80 11.95 14.51
C HIS A 101 -1.31 11.86 14.16
#